data_AF-A0A834I6G3-F1
#
_entry.id   AF-A0A834I6G3-F1
#
_cell.length_a   1.000
_cell.length_b   1.000
_cell.length_c   1.000
_cell.angle_alpha   90.00
_cell.angle_beta   90.00
_cell.angle_gamma   90.00
#
_symmetry.space_group_name_H-M   'P 1'
#
loop_
_entity.id
_entity.type
_entity.pdbx_description
1 polymer ?
#
loop_
_entity_poly.entity_id
_entity_poly.type
_entity_poly.pdbx_seq_one_letter_code
_entity_poly.pdbx_strand_id
1 'polypeptide(L)'
;MAEYGIQKEVILSITTDGVANMVAAVKQFLGDAKGIPCMAHLLNLVVDDAIKESPQILEITNRGKRYTTTANTGPGNKQIKVKENGNIRNTPNNLGKCLGWLRENRN
;
A
#
# COMPACT_ATOMS: atom_id res chain seq x y z
N MET A 1 11.83 -26.53 -10.87
CA MET A 1 10.88 -27.60 -11.27
C MET A 1 11.60 -28.80 -11.87
N ALA A 2 12.42 -28.61 -12.92
CA ALA A 2 13.27 -29.68 -13.47
C ALA A 2 14.23 -30.27 -12.41
N GLU A 3 14.80 -29.43 -11.54
CA GLU A 3 15.60 -29.83 -10.37
C GLU A 3 14.87 -30.79 -9.41
N TYR A 4 13.54 -30.68 -9.34
CA TYR A 4 12.69 -31.53 -8.48
C TYR A 4 11.99 -32.64 -9.27
N GLY A 5 12.33 -32.84 -10.55
CA GLY A 5 11.69 -33.83 -11.42
C GLY A 5 10.20 -33.55 -11.72
N ILE A 6 9.71 -32.33 -11.47
CA ILE A 6 8.31 -31.96 -11.66
C ILE A 6 8.09 -31.57 -13.12
N GLN A 7 7.28 -32.36 -13.82
CA GLN A 7 6.87 -32.08 -15.20
C GLN A 7 5.86 -30.93 -15.24
N LYS A 8 5.89 -30.14 -16.31
CA LYS A 8 5.04 -28.94 -16.43
C LYS A 8 3.58 -29.32 -16.64
N GLU A 9 3.37 -30.45 -17.30
CA GLU A 9 2.08 -30.98 -17.71
C GLU A 9 1.23 -31.38 -16.51
N VAL A 10 1.87 -31.87 -15.44
CA VAL A 10 1.21 -32.31 -14.20
C VAL A 10 0.83 -31.18 -13.25
N ILE A 11 1.28 -29.94 -13.52
CA ILE A 11 0.89 -28.78 -12.72
C ILE A 11 -0.56 -28.44 -13.06
N LEU A 12 -1.46 -28.54 -12.08
CA LEU A 12 -2.88 -28.27 -12.27
C LEU A 12 -3.13 -26.76 -12.49
N SER A 13 -2.56 -25.92 -11.64
CA SER A 13 -2.68 -24.46 -11.71
C SER A 13 -1.58 -23.75 -10.92
N ILE A 14 -1.40 -22.45 -11.17
CA ILE A 14 -0.60 -21.54 -10.35
C ILE A 14 -1.51 -20.42 -9.86
N THR A 15 -1.47 -20.15 -8.54
CA THR A 15 -2.18 -19.03 -7.93
C THR A 15 -1.23 -17.86 -7.71
N THR A 16 -1.56 -16.67 -8.22
CA THR A 16 -0.75 -15.45 -8.02
C THR A 16 -1.63 -14.27 -7.57
N ASP A 17 -1.03 -13.19 -7.09
CA ASP A 17 -1.73 -11.94 -6.78
C ASP A 17 -2.33 -11.25 -8.01
N GLY A 18 -2.12 -11.76 -9.23
CA GLY A 18 -2.72 -11.21 -10.44
C GLY A 18 -2.00 -9.97 -10.99
N VAL A 19 -0.81 -9.63 -10.48
CA VAL A 19 0.01 -8.55 -11.05
C VAL A 19 0.37 -8.90 -12.49
N ALA A 20 0.32 -7.92 -13.40
CA ALA A 20 0.47 -8.12 -14.85
C ALA A 20 1.71 -8.96 -15.23
N ASN A 21 2.84 -8.73 -14.57
CA ASN A 21 4.08 -9.48 -14.80
C ASN A 21 3.92 -10.97 -14.42
N MET A 22 3.27 -11.26 -13.29
CA MET A 22 3.04 -12.62 -12.83
C MET A 22 2.03 -13.34 -13.72
N VAL A 23 0.99 -12.64 -14.18
CA VAL A 23 0.03 -13.19 -15.14
C VAL A 23 0.72 -13.53 -16.47
N ALA A 24 1.54 -12.63 -17.01
CA ALA A 24 2.30 -12.87 -18.23
C ALA A 24 3.28 -14.06 -18.08
N ALA A 25 3.98 -14.14 -16.95
CA ALA A 25 4.90 -15.23 -16.65
C ALA A 25 4.16 -16.58 -16.57
N VAL A 26 3.01 -16.65 -15.89
CA VAL A 26 2.20 -17.88 -15.82
C VAL A 26 1.66 -18.26 -17.19
N LYS A 27 1.21 -17.30 -18.01
CA LYS A 27 0.76 -17.58 -19.39
C LYS A 27 1.89 -18.14 -20.26
N GLN A 28 3.06 -17.51 -20.21
CA GLN A 28 4.24 -18.00 -20.92
C GLN A 28 4.67 -19.39 -20.40
N PHE A 29 4.56 -19.62 -19.09
CA PHE A 29 5.04 -20.84 -18.47
C PHE A 29 4.05 -22.00 -18.54
N LEU A 30 2.73 -21.82 -18.41
CA LEU A 30 1.73 -22.91 -18.34
C LEU A 30 0.59 -22.80 -19.37
N GLY A 31 0.55 -21.74 -20.16
CA GLY A 31 -0.57 -21.41 -21.03
C GLY A 31 -1.69 -20.66 -20.30
N ASP A 32 -2.68 -20.18 -21.06
CA ASP A 32 -3.72 -19.28 -20.56
C ASP A 32 -4.66 -19.90 -19.52
N ALA A 33 -4.85 -21.23 -19.53
CA ALA A 33 -5.88 -21.89 -18.74
C ALA A 33 -5.48 -22.24 -17.29
N LYS A 34 -4.20 -22.13 -16.93
CA LYS A 34 -3.67 -22.63 -15.65
C LYS A 34 -3.37 -21.54 -14.61
N GLY A 35 -3.56 -20.27 -14.95
CA GLY A 35 -3.41 -19.16 -14.01
C GLY A 35 -4.72 -18.88 -13.25
N ILE A 36 -4.66 -18.90 -11.92
CA ILE A 36 -5.79 -18.58 -11.05
C ILE A 36 -5.43 -17.35 -10.20
N PRO A 37 -6.29 -16.33 -10.09
CA PRO A 37 -6.04 -15.20 -9.21
C PRO A 37 -6.21 -15.59 -7.74
N CYS A 38 -5.37 -15.03 -6.87
CA CYS A 38 -5.44 -15.22 -5.43
C CYS A 38 -6.71 -14.56 -4.86
N MET A 39 -7.59 -15.37 -4.29
CA MET A 39 -8.84 -14.89 -3.68
C MET A 39 -8.58 -13.85 -2.57
N ALA A 40 -7.53 -14.01 -1.77
CA ALA A 40 -7.20 -13.03 -0.74
C ALA A 40 -6.83 -11.66 -1.33
N HIS A 41 -6.11 -11.64 -2.45
CA HIS A 41 -5.80 -10.39 -3.14
C HIS A 41 -7.05 -9.76 -3.73
N LEU A 42 -7.93 -10.56 -4.34
CA LEU A 42 -9.21 -10.08 -4.87
C LEU A 42 -10.10 -9.48 -3.77
N LEU A 43 -10.17 -10.12 -2.59
CA LEU A 43 -10.91 -9.57 -1.46
C LEU A 43 -10.35 -8.23 -0.99
N ASN A 44 -9.02 -8.10 -0.92
CA ASN A 44 -8.40 -6.84 -0.57
C ASN A 44 -8.73 -5.74 -1.59
N LEU A 45 -8.67 -6.03 -2.90
CA LEU A 45 -9.02 -5.07 -3.95
C LEU A 45 -10.50 -4.65 -3.86
N VAL A 46 -11.41 -5.61 -3.69
CA VAL A 46 -12.86 -5.35 -3.56
C VAL A 46 -13.14 -4.48 -2.34
N VAL A 47 -12.51 -4.78 -1.20
CA VAL A 47 -12.67 -3.98 0.03
C VAL A 47 -12.08 -2.59 -0.15
N ASP A 48 -10.89 -2.47 -0.74
CA ASP A 48 -10.24 -1.18 -1.02
C ASP A 48 -11.11 -0.31 -1.93
N ASP A 49 -11.72 -0.89 -2.96
CA ASP A 49 -12.61 -0.16 -3.87
C ASP A 49 -13.93 0.21 -3.18
N ALA A 50 -14.53 -0.69 -2.40
CA ALA A 50 -15.72 -0.38 -1.60
C ALA A 50 -15.48 0.76 -0.60
N ILE A 51 -14.28 0.84 0.00
CA ILE A 51 -13.90 1.93 0.89
C ILE A 51 -13.81 3.26 0.12
N LYS A 52 -13.27 3.27 -1.10
CA LYS A 52 -13.14 4.48 -1.92
C LYS A 52 -14.50 5.02 -2.38
N GLU A 53 -15.44 4.14 -2.69
CA GLU A 53 -16.81 4.49 -3.11
C GLU A 53 -17.71 4.95 -1.96
N SER A 54 -17.23 4.83 -0.70
CA SER A 54 -17.95 5.31 0.48
C SER A 54 -17.29 6.57 1.05
N PRO A 55 -17.82 7.78 0.77
CA PRO A 55 -17.18 9.04 1.15
C PRO A 55 -16.94 9.17 2.67
N GLN A 56 -17.87 8.65 3.48
CA GLN A 56 -17.79 8.71 4.93
C GLN A 56 -16.67 7.81 5.47
N ILE A 57 -16.54 6.59 4.93
CA ILE A 57 -15.50 5.65 5.33
C ILE A 57 -14.14 6.14 4.83
N LEU A 58 -14.06 6.64 3.59
CA LEU A 58 -12.86 7.21 3.01
C LEU A 58 -12.33 8.40 3.84
N GLU A 59 -13.22 9.26 4.36
CA GLU A 59 -12.83 10.35 5.24
C GLU A 59 -12.16 9.84 6.53
N ILE A 60 -12.73 8.81 7.16
CA ILE A 60 -12.17 8.18 8.36
C ILE A 60 -10.81 7.55 8.06
N THR A 61 -10.70 6.77 6.97
CA THR A 61 -9.44 6.16 6.53
C THR A 61 -8.37 7.21 6.27
N ASN A 62 -8.72 8.33 5.62
CA ASN A 62 -7.78 9.42 5.33
C ASN A 62 -7.33 10.14 6.60
N ARG A 63 -8.22 10.34 7.59
CA ARG A 63 -7.84 10.87 8.90
C ARG A 63 -6.80 9.95 9.56
N GLY A 64 -7.02 8.64 9.58
CA GLY A 64 -6.06 7.65 10.09
C GLY A 64 -4.68 7.72 9.43
N LYS A 65 -4.63 7.82 8.09
CA LYS A 65 -3.38 7.91 7.31
C LYS A 65 -2.56 9.18 7.59
N ARG A 66 -3.20 10.29 8.00
CA ARG A 66 -2.48 11.52 8.38
C ARG A 66 -1.64 11.30 9.64
N TYR A 67 -2.16 10.56 10.63
CA TYR A 67 -1.45 10.30 11.89
C TYR A 67 -0.27 9.33 11.73
N THR A 68 -0.36 8.37 10.80
CA THR A 68 0.73 7.40 10.56
C THR A 68 1.84 7.96 9.67
N THR A 69 1.54 8.92 8.78
CA THR A 69 2.55 9.59 7.94
C THR A 69 3.55 10.39 8.78
N THR A 70 3.11 10.93 9.92
CA THR A 70 4.00 11.60 10.89
C THR A 70 4.91 10.66 11.69
N ALA A 71 4.63 9.35 11.69
CA ALA A 71 5.40 8.35 12.44
C ALA A 71 6.51 7.68 11.61
N ASN A 72 6.44 7.72 10.27
CA ASN A 72 7.40 7.05 9.38
C ASN A 72 8.46 8.00 8.76
N THR A 73 8.44 9.29 9.08
CA THR A 73 9.58 10.18 8.79
C THR A 73 10.64 10.01 9.85
N GLY A 74 11.68 9.23 9.55
CA GLY A 74 12.93 9.20 10.32
C GLY A 74 13.55 10.60 10.47
N PRO A 75 14.56 10.76 11.34
CA PRO A 75 15.15 12.04 11.71
C PRO A 75 15.94 12.63 10.54
N GLY A 76 15.25 13.35 9.67
CA GLY A 76 15.86 14.04 8.55
C GLY A 76 14.84 15.00 7.98
N ASN A 77 15.13 16.30 8.09
CA ASN A 77 14.32 17.42 7.59
C ASN A 77 13.62 17.09 6.26
N LYS A 78 12.35 16.70 6.32
CA LYS A 78 11.47 16.60 5.16
C LYS A 78 10.29 17.52 5.42
N GLN A 79 10.22 18.59 4.63
CA GLN A 79 9.09 19.49 4.61
C GLN A 79 7.81 18.68 4.33
N ILE A 80 6.79 18.87 5.17
CA ILE A 80 5.51 18.20 5.02
C ILE A 80 4.78 18.87 3.85
N LYS A 81 4.64 18.15 2.74
CA LYS A 81 3.81 18.58 1.61
C LYS A 81 2.39 18.07 1.85
N VAL A 82 1.52 18.92 2.39
CA VAL A 82 0.09 18.61 2.47
C VAL A 82 -0.55 19.06 1.15
N LYS A 83 -1.18 18.13 0.43
CA LYS A 83 -2.05 18.45 -0.71
C LYS A 83 -3.46 18.65 -0.19
N GLU A 84 -3.97 19.86 -0.31
CA GLU A 84 -5.36 20.22 0.00
C GLU A 84 -5.93 20.99 -1.20
N ASN A 85 -7.03 20.51 -1.78
CA ASN A 85 -7.75 21.15 -2.90
C ASN A 85 -6.85 21.62 -4.07
N GLY A 86 -5.93 20.76 -4.52
CA GLY A 86 -5.07 21.04 -5.67
C GLY A 86 -3.92 22.03 -5.41
N ASN A 87 -3.79 22.58 -4.20
CA ASN A 87 -2.75 23.54 -3.85
C ASN A 87 -1.76 22.93 -2.85
N ILE A 88 -0.45 23.04 -3.12
CA ILE A 88 0.61 22.52 -2.26
C ILE A 88 1.00 23.61 -1.27
N ARG A 89 0.68 23.42 0.01
CA ARG A 89 1.15 24.30 1.08
C ARG A 89 2.33 23.66 1.81
N ASN A 90 3.46 24.37 1.83
CA ASN A 90 4.60 24.02 2.67
C ASN A 90 4.32 24.56 4.07
N THR A 91 3.97 23.70 5.02
CA THR A 91 3.89 24.08 6.43
C THR A 91 5.21 23.79 7.13
N PRO A 92 5.78 24.73 7.90
CA PRO A 92 6.96 24.46 8.70
C PRO A 92 6.67 23.34 9.73
N ASN A 93 7.69 22.54 10.00
CA ASN A 93 7.67 21.42 10.93
C ASN A 93 7.34 21.91 12.36
N ASN A 94 6.08 21.76 12.78
CA ASN A 94 5.64 22.12 14.14
C ASN A 94 6.30 21.29 15.26
N LEU A 95 7.12 20.28 14.93
CA LEU A 95 7.97 19.56 15.90
C LEU A 95 8.89 20.52 16.68
N GLY A 96 9.42 21.57 16.05
CA GLY A 96 10.29 22.54 16.74
C GLY A 96 9.58 23.32 17.84
N LYS A 97 8.30 23.67 17.64
CA LYS A 97 7.49 24.40 18.62
C LYS A 97 7.01 23.49 19.76
N CYS A 98 6.62 22.25 19.46
CA CYS A 98 6.25 21.27 20.47
C CYS A 98 7.43 20.85 21.36
N LEU A 99 8.62 20.64 20.79
CA LEU A 99 9.83 20.32 21.55
C LEU A 99 10.31 21.50 22.41
N GLY A 100 10.14 22.74 21.95
CA GLY A 100 10.39 23.95 22.76
C GLY A 100 9.48 24.02 23.98
N TRP A 101 8.17 23.82 23.79
CA TRP A 101 7.18 23.82 24.87
C TRP A 101 7.43 22.68 25.89
N LEU A 102 7.74 21.46 25.43
CA LEU A 102 8.08 20.32 26.30
C LEU A 102 9.41 20.49 27.04
N ARG A 103 10.30 21.38 26.58
CA ARG A 103 11.56 21.71 27.26
C ARG A 103 11.39 22.84 28.28
N GLU A 104 10.47 23.77 28.04
CA GLU A 104 10.10 24.84 28.98
C GLU A 104 9.23 24.36 30.15
N ASN A 105 8.51 23.25 29.99
CA ASN A 105 7.61 22.70 31.01
C ASN A 105 8.12 21.40 31.67
N ARG A 106 9.42 21.11 31.52
CA ARG A 106 10.07 19.99 32.22
C ARG A 106 10.74 20.54 33.48
N ASN A 107 10.00 20.52 34.58
CA ASN A 107 10.54 20.72 35.94
C ASN A 107 11.59 19.65 36.26
#